data_AF-A0A7C2FN05-F1
#
_entry.id   AF-A0A7C2FN05-F1
#
_cell.length_a   1.000
_cell.length_b   1.000
_cell.length_c   1.000
_cell.angle_alpha   90.00
_cell.angle_beta   90.00
_cell.angle_gamma   90.00
#
_symmetry.space_group_name_H-M   'P 1'
#
loop_
_entity.id
_entity.type
_entity.pdbx_description
1 polymer ?
#
loop_
_entity_poly.entity_id
_entity_poly.type
_entity_poly.pdbx_seq_one_letter_code
_entity_poly.pdbx_strand_id
1 'polypeptide(L)'
;MNGPSSDSSYGDLAENRGLGAVMADRAVPPSLESFTEFWLTQLGLGGKRCLLKEDGQALPRPFSGSMKLYRDDGSCLELDTVAKPLPLEHPYVREVRAGNYDLIVISIAPWCMRDGAEGLCPRCGQANHTILEHTVLHELVHVAFPEYSAHNEWTDNKVRELLERAS
;
A
#
# COMPACT_ATOMS: atom_id res chain seq x y z
N MET A 1 26.44 -44.75 -17.65
CA MET A 1 26.88 -44.36 -16.29
C MET A 1 26.69 -42.86 -16.17
N ASN A 2 26.09 -42.45 -15.05
CA ASN A 2 26.05 -41.12 -14.43
C ASN A 2 25.25 -40.00 -15.11
N GLY A 3 24.11 -39.67 -14.47
CA GLY A 3 23.62 -38.30 -14.38
C GLY A 3 24.56 -37.43 -13.53
N PRO A 4 24.17 -36.17 -13.23
CA PRO A 4 23.05 -36.01 -12.31
C PRO A 4 22.05 -34.91 -12.68
N SER A 5 20.86 -35.08 -12.09
CA SER A 5 19.87 -34.05 -11.79
C SER A 5 20.52 -32.83 -11.13
N SER A 6 19.97 -31.64 -11.42
CA SER A 6 20.09 -30.49 -10.52
C SER A 6 18.72 -29.88 -10.32
N ASP A 7 18.16 -30.21 -9.15
CA ASP A 7 17.01 -29.60 -8.52
C ASP A 7 17.03 -28.07 -8.66
N SER A 8 16.06 -27.54 -9.39
CA SER A 8 15.62 -26.15 -9.29
C SER A 8 14.49 -26.08 -8.27
N SER A 9 14.79 -26.18 -6.98
CA SER A 9 13.79 -26.09 -5.90
C SER A 9 14.21 -25.23 -4.71
N TYR A 10 15.33 -24.49 -4.82
CA TYR A 10 15.81 -23.63 -3.73
C TYR A 10 15.38 -22.15 -3.83
N GLY A 11 14.68 -21.74 -4.91
CA GLY A 11 14.12 -20.39 -5.05
C GLY A 11 12.80 -20.18 -4.32
N ASP A 12 11.94 -21.21 -4.27
CA ASP A 12 10.56 -21.09 -3.78
C ASP A 12 10.43 -21.03 -2.25
N LEU A 13 11.41 -21.54 -1.48
CA LEU A 13 11.26 -21.66 -0.03
C LEU A 13 11.58 -20.37 0.74
N ALA A 14 12.44 -19.50 0.20
CA ALA A 14 12.77 -18.23 0.84
C ALA A 14 11.66 -17.18 0.62
N GLU A 15 11.10 -17.11 -0.59
CA GLU A 15 9.97 -16.24 -0.89
C GLU A 15 8.70 -16.68 -0.14
N ASN A 16 8.41 -17.99 -0.08
CA ASN A 16 7.25 -18.50 0.68
C ASN A 16 7.36 -18.29 2.20
N ARG A 17 8.55 -18.33 2.80
CA ARG A 17 8.74 -18.00 4.23
C ARG A 17 8.52 -16.52 4.51
N GLY A 18 8.96 -15.64 3.60
CA GLY A 18 8.70 -14.21 3.69
C GLY A 18 7.21 -13.88 3.55
N LEU A 19 6.51 -14.57 2.64
CA LEU A 19 5.06 -14.41 2.42
C LEU A 19 4.22 -14.85 3.62
N GLY A 20 4.49 -16.05 4.17
CA GLY A 20 3.81 -16.54 5.37
C GLY A 20 4.06 -15.67 6.61
N ALA A 21 5.25 -15.05 6.72
CA ALA A 21 5.56 -14.10 7.79
C ALA A 21 4.81 -12.77 7.63
N VAL A 22 4.76 -12.21 6.43
CA VAL A 22 4.02 -10.96 6.14
C VAL A 22 2.52 -11.11 6.45
N MET A 23 1.93 -12.28 6.18
CA MET A 23 0.53 -12.56 6.49
C MET A 23 0.24 -12.72 7.99
N ALA A 24 1.27 -13.02 8.80
CA ALA A 24 1.18 -13.08 10.26
C ALA A 24 1.37 -11.70 10.92
N ASP A 25 2.08 -10.78 10.26
CA ASP A 25 2.28 -9.42 10.73
C ASP A 25 1.02 -8.56 10.54
N ARG A 26 0.61 -7.86 11.59
CA ARG A 26 -0.65 -7.08 11.61
C ARG A 26 -0.48 -5.62 12.01
N ALA A 27 0.75 -5.15 12.20
CA ALA A 27 0.94 -3.91 12.94
C ALA A 27 0.99 -2.68 12.02
N VAL A 28 -0.12 -1.93 12.00
CA VAL A 28 -0.04 -0.48 11.90
C VAL A 28 0.52 0.04 13.22
N PRO A 29 1.46 1.02 13.23
CA PRO A 29 1.90 1.65 14.48
C PRO A 29 0.69 2.18 15.28
N PRO A 30 0.65 2.04 16.62
CA PRO A 30 -0.50 2.46 17.42
C PRO A 30 -0.92 3.93 17.21
N SER A 31 0.02 4.81 16.89
CA SER A 31 -0.26 6.22 16.57
C SER A 31 -1.09 6.42 15.30
N LEU A 32 -1.14 5.44 14.40
CA LEU A 32 -1.84 5.50 13.11
C LEU A 32 -3.02 4.53 13.03
N GLU A 33 -3.23 3.69 14.04
CA GLU A 33 -4.24 2.63 14.01
C GLU A 33 -5.65 3.21 13.79
N SER A 34 -6.07 4.17 14.63
CA SER A 34 -7.38 4.83 14.50
C SER A 34 -7.55 5.57 13.17
N PHE A 35 -6.48 6.24 12.69
CA PHE A 35 -6.51 6.95 11.41
C PHE A 35 -6.70 5.96 10.24
N THR A 36 -5.94 4.86 10.26
CA THR A 36 -5.97 3.84 9.21
C THR A 36 -7.30 3.09 9.20
N GLU A 37 -7.82 2.69 10.36
CA GLU A 37 -9.12 2.00 10.47
C GLU A 37 -10.29 2.89 10.01
N PHE A 38 -10.26 4.16 10.39
CA PHE A 38 -11.24 5.15 9.92
C PHE A 38 -11.27 5.21 8.39
N TRP A 39 -10.11 5.37 7.75
CA TRP A 39 -10.05 5.50 6.29
C TRP A 39 -10.33 4.20 5.54
N LEU A 40 -9.92 3.04 6.06
CA LEU A 40 -10.34 1.75 5.50
C LEU A 40 -11.86 1.67 5.42
N THR A 41 -12.55 2.09 6.50
CA THR A 41 -14.02 2.09 6.52
C THR A 41 -14.60 3.09 5.52
N GLN A 42 -14.15 4.35 5.54
CA GLN A 42 -14.68 5.41 4.66
C GLN A 42 -14.45 5.11 3.17
N LEU A 43 -13.40 4.39 2.83
CA LEU A 43 -13.04 4.03 1.46
C LEU A 43 -13.70 2.72 0.98
N GLY A 44 -14.54 2.08 1.80
CA GLY A 44 -15.16 0.80 1.45
C GLY A 44 -14.20 -0.39 1.49
N LEU A 45 -13.07 -0.24 2.17
CA LEU A 45 -12.05 -1.28 2.42
C LEU A 45 -12.23 -1.92 3.81
N GLY A 46 -13.41 -1.74 4.42
CA GLY A 46 -13.74 -2.30 5.73
C GLY A 46 -13.56 -3.82 5.77
N GLY A 47 -12.98 -4.32 6.86
CA GLY A 47 -12.67 -5.74 7.02
C GLY A 47 -11.37 -6.21 6.35
N LYS A 48 -10.68 -5.36 5.59
CA LYS A 48 -9.31 -5.63 5.11
C LYS A 48 -8.30 -5.31 6.21
N ARG A 49 -7.24 -6.10 6.31
CA ARG A 49 -6.11 -5.81 7.19
C ARG A 49 -5.15 -4.83 6.51
N CYS A 50 -4.48 -3.99 7.30
CA CYS A 50 -3.43 -3.11 6.80
C CYS A 50 -2.14 -3.33 7.61
N LEU A 51 -1.01 -3.32 6.93
CA LEU A 51 0.33 -3.43 7.52
C LEU A 51 1.18 -2.29 6.97
N LEU A 52 1.82 -1.52 7.85
CA LEU A 52 2.84 -0.56 7.45
C LEU A 52 4.21 -1.18 7.70
N LYS A 53 5.07 -1.17 6.68
CA LYS A 53 6.46 -1.60 6.79
C LYS A 53 7.38 -0.49 6.32
N GLU A 54 8.53 -0.37 6.94
CA GLU A 54 9.59 0.47 6.39
C GLU A 54 10.12 -0.18 5.10
N ASP A 55 10.26 0.62 4.05
CA ASP A 55 10.86 0.17 2.81
C ASP A 55 12.40 0.09 2.95
N GLY A 56 12.90 -1.15 3.05
CA GLY A 56 14.33 -1.42 3.11
C GLY A 56 15.09 -1.16 1.80
N GLN A 57 14.40 -0.92 0.68
CA GLN A 57 15.03 -0.61 -0.62
C GLN A 57 15.18 0.89 -0.89
N ALA A 58 14.69 1.73 0.02
CA ALA A 58 14.74 3.19 -0.05
C ALA A 58 14.14 3.78 -1.34
N LEU A 59 12.80 3.73 -1.44
CA LEU A 59 12.00 4.39 -2.47
C LEU A 59 12.59 5.76 -2.85
N PRO A 60 12.84 6.01 -4.14
CA PRO A 60 13.45 7.26 -4.57
C PRO A 60 12.49 8.42 -4.30
N ARG A 61 13.03 9.57 -3.90
CA ARG A 61 12.22 10.80 -3.82
C ARG A 61 11.67 11.12 -5.21
N PRO A 62 10.40 11.57 -5.33
CA PRO A 62 9.53 12.04 -4.25
C PRO A 62 8.60 10.98 -3.64
N PHE A 63 8.75 9.69 -3.99
CA PHE A 63 7.85 8.64 -3.53
C PHE A 63 8.04 8.36 -2.04
N SER A 64 6.96 8.45 -1.27
CA SER A 64 6.93 8.20 0.17
C SER A 64 6.33 6.85 0.54
N GLY A 65 5.61 6.22 -0.38
CA GLY A 65 4.91 4.96 -0.19
C GLY A 65 4.88 4.09 -1.45
N SER A 66 4.65 2.80 -1.26
CA SER A 66 4.20 1.86 -2.28
C SER A 66 3.34 0.80 -1.60
N MET A 67 2.50 0.08 -2.34
CA MET A 67 1.69 -0.98 -1.74
C MET A 67 1.60 -2.26 -2.55
N LYS A 68 1.31 -3.34 -1.84
CA LYS A 68 1.01 -4.68 -2.36
C LYS A 68 -0.23 -5.22 -1.68
N LEU A 69 -1.07 -5.93 -2.42
CA LEU A 69 -2.26 -6.59 -1.88
C LEU A 69 -2.00 -8.09 -1.80
N TYR A 70 -2.19 -8.68 -0.63
CA TYR A 70 -1.96 -10.10 -0.40
C TYR A 70 -3.27 -10.84 -0.16
N ARG A 71 -3.33 -12.07 -0.67
CA ARG A 71 -4.39 -13.04 -0.42
C ARG A 71 -3.96 -14.03 0.65
N ASP A 72 -4.93 -14.70 1.27
CA ASP A 72 -4.67 -15.78 2.23
C ASP A 72 -3.86 -16.96 1.66
N ASP A 73 -3.87 -17.18 0.34
CA ASP A 73 -3.02 -18.18 -0.32
C ASP A 73 -1.55 -17.74 -0.50
N GLY A 74 -1.20 -16.53 -0.07
CA GLY A 74 0.13 -15.96 -0.17
C GLY A 74 0.44 -15.30 -1.52
N SER A 75 -0.46 -15.38 -2.52
CA SER A 75 -0.29 -14.62 -3.76
C SER A 75 -0.48 -13.13 -3.50
N CYS A 76 0.19 -12.29 -4.32
CA CYS A 76 0.08 -10.85 -4.20
C CYS A 76 -0.17 -10.16 -5.54
N LEU A 77 -0.90 -9.05 -5.47
CA LEU A 77 -1.09 -8.12 -6.56
C LEU A 77 -0.12 -6.97 -6.38
N GLU A 78 0.80 -6.87 -7.34
CA GLU A 78 1.67 -5.73 -7.47
C GLU A 78 1.00 -4.65 -8.31
N LEU A 79 1.17 -3.42 -7.87
CA LEU A 79 0.71 -2.23 -8.58
C LEU A 79 1.63 -1.90 -9.74
N ASP A 80 1.03 -1.72 -10.91
CA ASP A 80 1.67 -1.01 -12.00
C ASP A 80 1.43 0.50 -11.84
N THR A 81 2.50 1.30 -11.84
CA THR A 81 2.48 2.74 -11.51
C THR A 81 2.47 3.62 -12.77
N VAL A 82 1.87 3.15 -13.86
CA VAL A 82 1.80 3.90 -15.12
C VAL A 82 0.96 5.16 -14.98
N ALA A 83 1.48 6.30 -15.46
CA ALA A 83 0.91 7.65 -15.30
C ALA A 83 -0.45 7.94 -15.99
N LYS A 84 -1.26 6.92 -16.30
CA LYS A 84 -2.60 7.08 -16.90
C LYS A 84 -3.62 6.24 -16.16
N PRO A 85 -4.90 6.65 -16.15
CA PRO A 85 -5.95 5.81 -15.61
C PRO A 85 -5.99 4.46 -16.33
N LEU A 86 -6.06 3.38 -15.56
CA LEU A 86 -6.28 2.04 -16.09
C LEU A 86 -7.74 1.90 -16.55
N PRO A 87 -8.01 1.23 -17.68
CA PRO A 87 -9.38 0.95 -18.09
C PRO A 87 -10.05 0.03 -17.07
N LEU A 88 -11.38 0.13 -16.92
CA LEU A 88 -12.15 -0.68 -15.97
C LEU A 88 -12.01 -2.20 -16.19
N GLU A 89 -11.77 -2.61 -17.44
CA GLU A 89 -11.55 -4.01 -17.82
C GLU A 89 -10.11 -4.50 -17.58
N HIS A 90 -9.22 -3.62 -17.11
CA HIS A 90 -7.84 -3.99 -16.81
C HIS A 90 -7.83 -5.10 -15.74
N PRO A 91 -7.03 -6.19 -15.90
CA PRO A 91 -7.02 -7.31 -14.97
C PRO A 91 -6.82 -6.89 -13.51
N TYR A 92 -5.84 -6.01 -13.25
CA TYR A 92 -5.60 -5.45 -11.91
C TYR A 92 -6.86 -4.76 -11.34
N VAL A 93 -7.50 -3.86 -12.10
CA VAL A 93 -8.69 -3.14 -11.65
C VAL A 93 -9.80 -4.11 -11.28
N ARG A 94 -10.06 -5.10 -12.14
CA ARG A 94 -11.09 -6.12 -11.90
C ARG A 94 -10.80 -6.95 -10.65
N GLU A 95 -9.56 -7.33 -10.42
CA GLU A 95 -9.19 -8.13 -9.25
C GLU A 95 -9.29 -7.35 -7.93
N VAL A 96 -8.86 -6.08 -7.92
CA VAL A 96 -9.01 -5.22 -6.73
C VAL A 96 -10.48 -4.92 -6.46
N ARG A 97 -11.28 -4.63 -7.50
CA ARG A 97 -12.72 -4.39 -7.37
C ARG A 97 -13.49 -5.64 -6.93
N ALA A 98 -13.03 -6.84 -7.31
CA ALA A 98 -13.60 -8.10 -6.81
C ALA A 98 -13.34 -8.31 -5.31
N GLY A 99 -12.42 -7.54 -4.70
CA GLY A 99 -12.11 -7.64 -3.28
C GLY A 99 -11.33 -8.89 -2.91
N ASN A 100 -10.68 -9.54 -3.88
CA ASN A 100 -9.93 -10.79 -3.72
C ASN A 100 -8.54 -10.53 -3.13
N TYR A 101 -8.48 -9.96 -1.92
CA TYR A 101 -7.28 -9.76 -1.11
C TYR A 101 -7.70 -9.53 0.34
N ASP A 102 -6.83 -9.85 1.29
CA ASP A 102 -7.14 -9.83 2.73
C ASP A 102 -6.24 -8.86 3.50
N LEU A 103 -5.07 -8.56 2.93
CA LEU A 103 -4.06 -7.71 3.55
C LEU A 103 -3.54 -6.67 2.54
N ILE A 104 -3.55 -5.41 2.95
CA ILE A 104 -2.93 -4.28 2.28
C ILE A 104 -1.59 -4.03 2.97
N VAL A 105 -0.48 -4.18 2.26
CA VAL A 105 0.84 -3.88 2.80
C VAL A 105 1.33 -2.59 2.18
N ILE A 106 1.53 -1.58 3.02
CA ILE A 106 2.06 -0.27 2.65
C ILE A 106 3.53 -0.21 3.05
N SER A 107 4.42 -0.12 2.07
CA SER A 107 5.85 0.10 2.27
C SER A 107 6.12 1.60 2.29
N ILE A 108 6.63 2.14 3.39
CA ILE A 108 6.87 3.57 3.59
C ILE A 108 8.36 3.84 3.54
N ALA A 109 8.77 4.86 2.79
CA ALA A 109 10.16 5.26 2.72
C ALA A 109 10.72 5.64 4.12
N PRO A 110 11.96 5.27 4.48
CA PRO A 110 12.52 5.50 5.82
C PRO A 110 12.51 6.96 6.30
N TRP A 111 12.60 7.92 5.36
CA TRP A 111 12.52 9.34 5.68
C TRP A 111 11.11 9.78 6.07
N CYS A 112 10.08 9.17 5.49
CA CYS A 112 8.68 9.44 5.81
C CYS A 112 8.29 8.80 7.15
N MET A 113 8.83 7.63 7.48
CA MET A 113 8.64 6.99 8.78
C MET A 113 9.23 7.81 9.95
N ARG A 114 10.44 8.37 9.76
CA ARG A 114 11.14 9.12 10.82
C ARG A 114 10.65 10.55 10.95
N ASP A 115 10.82 11.34 9.89
CA ASP A 115 10.57 12.78 9.95
C ASP A 115 9.11 13.12 9.62
N GLY A 116 8.47 12.26 8.81
CA GLY A 116 7.11 12.48 8.33
C GLY A 116 6.01 12.15 9.35
N ALA A 117 6.33 11.43 10.43
CA ALA A 117 5.38 11.10 11.49
C ALA A 117 5.05 12.31 12.39
N GLU A 118 5.96 13.30 12.48
CA GLU A 118 5.79 14.49 13.32
C GLU A 118 5.59 15.76 12.48
N GLY A 119 6.12 15.78 11.26
CA GLY A 119 5.99 16.92 10.35
C GLY A 119 4.61 16.99 9.70
N LEU A 120 3.95 18.16 9.81
CA LEU A 120 2.72 18.44 9.06
C LEU A 120 2.97 18.40 7.56
N CYS A 121 1.98 17.91 6.81
CA CYS A 121 2.08 17.83 5.36
C CYS A 121 2.12 19.23 4.73
N PRO A 122 3.23 19.64 4.08
CA PRO A 122 3.34 20.98 3.51
C PRO A 122 2.46 21.17 2.26
N ARG A 123 1.99 20.08 1.63
CA ARG A 123 1.19 20.11 0.39
C ARG A 123 -0.30 20.39 0.62
N CYS A 124 -0.77 20.21 1.85
CA CYS A 124 -2.19 20.34 2.18
C CYS A 124 -2.50 21.56 3.05
N GLY A 125 -1.53 22.45 3.24
CA GLY A 125 -1.73 23.76 3.85
C GLY A 125 -2.28 23.69 5.28
N GLN A 126 -3.58 23.98 5.44
CA GLN A 126 -4.27 24.13 6.73
C GLN A 126 -4.83 22.82 7.32
N ALA A 127 -4.87 21.73 6.56
CA ALA A 127 -5.36 20.45 7.08
C ALA A 127 -4.37 19.88 8.11
N ASN A 128 -4.85 19.58 9.32
CA ASN A 128 -4.02 19.14 10.44
C ASN A 128 -3.71 17.63 10.35
N HIS A 129 -2.78 17.26 9.46
CA HIS A 129 -2.27 15.90 9.34
C HIS A 129 -0.78 15.87 9.01
N THR A 130 -0.15 14.77 9.36
CA THR A 130 1.28 14.50 9.17
C THR A 130 1.58 14.01 7.75
N ILE A 131 2.84 14.09 7.32
CA ILE A 131 3.28 13.53 6.03
C ILE A 131 3.04 12.00 6.00
N LEU A 132 3.16 11.33 7.14
CA LEU A 132 2.92 9.89 7.25
C LEU A 132 1.44 9.55 7.09
N GLU A 133 0.53 10.26 7.77
CA GLU A 133 -0.91 10.11 7.57
C GLU A 133 -1.33 10.39 6.13
N HIS A 134 -0.76 11.43 5.52
CA HIS A 134 -0.97 11.72 4.10
C HIS A 134 -0.55 10.54 3.22
N THR A 135 0.63 9.97 3.46
CA THR A 135 1.16 8.85 2.69
C THR A 135 0.28 7.61 2.86
N VAL A 136 -0.14 7.29 4.08
CA VAL A 136 -1.05 6.15 4.32
C VAL A 136 -2.36 6.32 3.55
N LEU A 137 -3.00 7.49 3.65
CA LEU A 137 -4.24 7.75 2.93
C LEU A 137 -4.03 7.70 1.41
N HIS A 138 -2.92 8.23 0.92
CA HIS A 138 -2.57 8.21 -0.48
C HIS A 138 -2.49 6.77 -1.02
N GLU A 139 -1.82 5.88 -0.32
CA GLU A 139 -1.74 4.47 -0.72
C GLU A 139 -3.09 3.75 -0.60
N LEU A 140 -3.93 4.08 0.39
CA LEU A 140 -5.29 3.54 0.49
C LEU A 140 -6.20 4.03 -0.65
N VAL A 141 -6.02 5.27 -1.12
CA VAL A 141 -6.76 5.79 -2.29
C VAL A 141 -6.42 4.99 -3.54
N HIS A 142 -5.17 4.55 -3.72
CA HIS A 142 -4.81 3.66 -4.83
C HIS A 142 -5.55 2.31 -4.80
N VAL A 143 -5.90 1.81 -3.62
CA VAL A 143 -6.71 0.58 -3.47
C VAL A 143 -8.18 0.84 -3.74
N ALA A 144 -8.71 1.95 -3.19
CA ALA A 144 -10.12 2.30 -3.30
C ALA A 144 -10.51 2.74 -4.73
N PHE A 145 -9.55 3.30 -5.46
CA PHE A 145 -9.68 3.78 -6.83
C PHE A 145 -8.57 3.17 -7.69
N PRO A 146 -8.60 1.84 -7.93
CA PRO A 146 -7.54 1.12 -8.63
C PRO A 146 -7.41 1.53 -10.10
N GLU A 147 -8.37 2.26 -10.65
CA GLU A 147 -8.25 2.89 -11.97
C GLU A 147 -7.23 4.03 -11.96
N TYR A 148 -6.99 4.67 -10.81
CA TYR A 148 -6.07 5.79 -10.62
C TYR A 148 -4.87 5.40 -9.76
N SER A 149 -4.42 4.16 -9.93
CA SER A 149 -3.46 3.52 -9.04
C SER A 149 -2.01 4.01 -9.17
N ALA A 150 -1.76 4.99 -10.04
CA ALA A 150 -0.47 5.65 -10.19
C ALA A 150 -0.47 7.02 -9.51
N HIS A 151 0.72 7.48 -9.09
CA HIS A 151 0.92 8.85 -8.63
C HIS A 151 0.55 9.83 -9.76
N ASN A 152 -0.58 10.49 -9.59
CA ASN A 152 -1.11 11.45 -10.56
C ASN A 152 -1.88 12.56 -9.81
N GLU A 153 -2.14 13.65 -10.52
CA GLU A 153 -2.83 14.82 -9.96
C GLU A 153 -4.25 14.50 -9.44
N TRP A 154 -4.93 13.52 -10.04
CA TRP A 154 -6.24 13.09 -9.55
C TRP A 154 -6.12 12.49 -8.15
N THR A 155 -5.15 11.60 -7.92
CA THR A 155 -4.93 10.97 -6.60
C THR A 155 -4.57 12.01 -5.56
N ASP A 156 -3.65 12.93 -5.88
CA ASP A 156 -3.26 14.02 -4.98
C ASP A 156 -4.47 14.92 -4.60
N ASN A 157 -5.30 15.27 -5.59
CA ASN A 157 -6.50 16.06 -5.36
C ASN A 157 -7.54 15.28 -4.55
N LYS A 158 -7.67 13.97 -4.78
CA LYS A 158 -8.61 13.12 -4.04
C LYS A 158 -8.22 13.01 -2.57
N VAL A 159 -6.93 12.80 -2.29
CA VAL A 159 -6.40 12.78 -0.92
C VAL A 159 -6.67 14.11 -0.22
N ARG A 160 -6.44 15.25 -0.90
CA ARG A 160 -6.73 16.58 -0.35
C ARG A 160 -8.23 16.75 -0.02
N GLU A 161 -9.11 16.43 -0.96
CA GLU A 161 -10.57 16.48 -0.78
C GLU A 161 -11.02 15.67 0.44
N LEU A 162 -10.47 14.47 0.62
CA LEU A 162 -10.81 13.58 1.73
C LEU A 162 -10.33 14.15 3.08
N LEU A 163 -9.10 14.65 3.15
CA LEU A 163 -8.54 15.22 4.38
C LEU A 163 -9.25 16.52 4.80
N GLU A 164 -9.64 17.35 3.84
CA GLU A 164 -10.42 18.58 4.10
C GLU A 164 -11.81 18.27 4.67
N ARG A 165 -12.45 17.18 4.23
CA ARG A 165 -13.77 16.77 4.75
C ARG A 165 -13.74 16.19 6.17
N ALA A 166 -12.60 15.63 6.57
CA ALA A 166 -12.43 15.01 7.87
C ALA A 166 -11.95 16.01 8.96
N SER A 167 -11.58 17.23 8.57
CA SER A 167 -11.15 18.33 9.45
C SER A 167 -12.33 19.17 9.91
#